data_AF-A0A2V7I072-F1
#
_entry.id   AF-A0A2V7I072-F1
#
_cell.length_a   1.000
_cell.length_b   1.000
_cell.length_c   1.000
_cell.angle_alpha   90.00
_cell.angle_beta   90.00
_cell.angle_gamma   90.00
#
_symmetry.space_group_name_H-M   'P 1'
#
loop_
_entity.id
_entity.type
_entity.pdbx_description
1 polymer ?
#
loop_
_entity_poly.entity_id
_entity_poly.type
_entity_poly.pdbx_seq_one_letter_code
_entity_poly.pdbx_strand_id
1 'polypeptide(L)' 'LGATYEYLEDGQTYDIPLRCLQARGVENLFVAGRCMSASHEALGSARVIGTCLATGEAVGMAAARHADGR' A
#
# COMPACT_ATOMS: atom_id res chain seq x y z
N LEU A 1 -14.70 -14.49 16.10
CA LEU A 1 -14.51 -14.02 14.71
C LEU A 1 -15.04 -12.60 14.64
N GLY A 2 -14.16 -11.63 14.86
CA GLY A 2 -14.49 -10.21 14.89
C GLY A 2 -13.28 -9.41 14.41
N ALA A 3 -13.49 -8.17 13.99
CA ALA A 3 -12.39 -7.29 13.64
C ALA A 3 -11.60 -6.95 14.91
N THR A 4 -10.27 -7.13 14.84
CA THR A 4 -9.35 -6.66 15.87
C THR A 4 -8.89 -5.27 15.47
N TYR A 5 -8.98 -4.31 16.39
CA TYR A 5 -8.59 -2.94 16.15
C TYR A 5 -7.45 -2.56 17.08
N GLU A 6 -6.36 -2.09 16.48
CA GLU A 6 -5.28 -1.42 17.17
C GLU A 6 -5.27 0.03 16.66
N TYR A 7 -5.36 0.97 17.59
CA TYR A 7 -5.35 2.40 17.28
C TYR A 7 -3.99 2.97 17.63
N LEU A 8 -3.50 3.86 16.79
CA LEU A 8 -2.35 4.68 17.12
C LEU A 8 -2.73 5.71 18.20
N GLU A 9 -1.72 6.32 18.81
CA GLU A 9 -1.93 7.47 19.70
C GLU A 9 -2.64 8.62 18.95
N ASP A 10 -3.35 9.46 19.69
CA ASP A 10 -4.14 10.53 19.09
C ASP A 10 -3.25 11.48 18.25
N GLY A 11 -3.72 11.80 17.05
CA GLY A 11 -2.98 12.60 16.07
C GLY A 11 -1.84 11.89 15.33
N GLN A 12 -1.60 10.59 15.57
CA GLN A 12 -0.58 9.84 14.83
C GLN A 12 -1.12 9.16 13.57
N THR A 13 -0.22 8.95 12.61
CA THR A 13 -0.48 8.28 11.34
C THR A 13 0.64 7.31 11.00
N TYR A 14 0.36 6.36 10.10
CA TYR A 14 1.36 5.49 9.50
C TYR A 14 1.35 5.67 7.98
N ASP A 15 2.51 5.47 7.37
CA ASP A 15 2.67 5.49 5.92
C ASP A 15 2.62 4.08 5.34
N ILE A 16 2.30 3.99 4.05
CA ILE A 16 2.45 2.76 3.26
C ILE A 16 3.66 2.94 2.35
N PRO A 17 4.82 2.34 2.68
CA PRO A 17 6.00 2.41 1.84
C PRO A 17 5.73 1.80 0.47
N LEU A 18 6.25 2.40 -0.60
CA LEU A 18 6.10 1.90 -1.98
C LEU A 18 6.54 0.43 -2.14
N ARG A 19 7.51 -0.03 -1.35
CA ARG A 19 7.96 -1.44 -1.35
C ARG A 19 6.84 -2.44 -1.00
N CYS A 20 5.85 -2.03 -0.22
CA CYS A 20 4.69 -2.88 0.11
C CYS A 20 3.78 -3.10 -1.11
N LEU A 21 3.93 -2.25 -2.12
CA LEU A 21 3.19 -2.21 -3.37
C LEU A 21 3.98 -2.81 -4.54
N GLN A 22 5.23 -3.25 -4.34
CA GLN A 22 6.04 -3.88 -5.39
C GLN A 22 6.09 -5.40 -5.19
N ALA A 23 5.91 -6.15 -6.28
CA ALA A 23 6.01 -7.60 -6.25
C ALA A 23 7.46 -8.04 -5.97
N ARG A 24 7.63 -9.01 -5.08
CA ARG A 24 8.96 -9.55 -4.77
C ARG A 24 9.48 -10.37 -5.96
N GLY A 25 10.67 -10.05 -6.44
CA GLY A 25 11.34 -10.80 -7.50
C GLY A 25 10.88 -10.47 -8.93
N VAL A 26 10.00 -9.49 -9.10
CA VAL A 26 9.56 -8.99 -10.41
C VAL A 26 9.62 -7.47 -10.39
N GLU A 27 10.68 -6.90 -10.97
CA GLU A 27 11.01 -5.48 -10.81
C GLU A 27 9.99 -4.53 -11.44
N ASN A 28 9.35 -4.94 -12.53
CA ASN A 28 8.38 -4.14 -13.29
C ASN A 28 6.92 -4.41 -12.90
N LEU A 29 6.67 -5.10 -11.78
CA LEU A 29 5.32 -5.43 -11.33
C LEU A 29 4.99 -4.75 -10.00
N PHE A 30 3.97 -3.90 -10.05
CA PHE A 30 3.42 -3.18 -8.91
C PHE A 30 1.93 -3.51 -8.72
N VAL A 31 1.45 -3.37 -7.48
CA VAL A 31 0.07 -3.65 -7.06
C VAL A 31 -0.43 -2.54 -6.15
N ALA A 32 -1.73 -2.26 -6.15
CA ALA A 32 -2.33 -1.23 -5.28
C ALA A 32 -3.54 -1.77 -4.51
N GLY A 33 -3.95 -1.06 -3.47
CA GLY A 33 -5.09 -1.41 -2.63
C GLY A 33 -4.96 -2.79 -1.97
N ARG A 34 -5.96 -3.66 -2.15
CA ARG A 34 -6.07 -4.96 -1.44
C ARG A 34 -4.95 -5.96 -1.74
N CYS A 35 -4.25 -5.80 -2.86
CA CYS A 35 -3.22 -6.74 -3.31
C CYS A 35 -1.83 -6.48 -2.69
N MET A 36 -1.69 -5.47 -1.84
CA MET A 36 -0.42 -5.10 -1.21
C MET A 36 0.05 -6.10 -0.14
N SER A 37 1.35 -6.07 0.14
CA SER A 37 1.94 -6.83 1.24
C SER A 37 1.66 -6.14 2.58
N ALA A 38 0.83 -6.75 3.43
CA ALA A 38 0.51 -6.30 4.78
C ALA A 38 0.17 -7.48 5.69
N SER A 39 0.19 -7.29 7.01
CA SER A 39 -0.39 -8.26 7.95
C SER A 39 -1.92 -8.26 7.83
N HIS A 40 -2.57 -9.29 8.39
CA HIS A 40 -4.02 -9.40 8.35
C HIS A 40 -4.70 -8.19 9.02
N GLU A 41 -4.16 -7.76 10.14
CA GLU A 41 -4.63 -6.65 10.96
C GLU A 41 -4.46 -5.31 10.22
N ALA A 42 -3.27 -5.06 9.67
CA ALA A 42 -2.96 -3.82 8.95
C ALA A 42 -3.79 -3.66 7.66
N LEU A 43 -4.18 -4.77 7.01
CA LEU A 43 -5.03 -4.74 5.83
C LEU A 43 -6.43 -4.17 6.15
N GLY A 44 -6.88 -4.22 7.41
CA GLY A 44 -8.16 -3.67 7.84
C GLY A 44 -8.27 -2.16 7.57
N SER A 45 -7.26 -1.39 7.98
CA SER A 45 -7.20 0.06 7.79
C SER A 45 -6.63 0.45 6.44
N ALA A 46 -5.61 -0.26 5.95
CA ALA A 46 -4.86 0.16 4.76
C ALA A 46 -5.64 0.02 3.43
N ARG A 47 -6.75 -0.74 3.40
CA ARG A 47 -7.59 -0.93 2.20
C ARG A 47 -8.84 -0.04 2.13
N VAL A 48 -8.93 1.00 2.96
CA VAL A 48 -10.01 2.00 2.83
C VAL A 48 -9.87 2.78 1.53
N ILE A 49 -10.98 3.34 1.04
CA ILE A 49 -11.06 3.95 -0.31
C ILE A 49 -9.99 5.03 -0.49
N GLY A 50 -9.84 5.94 0.48
CA GLY A 50 -8.84 7.02 0.40
C GLY A 50 -7.42 6.50 0.22
N THR A 51 -7.03 5.52 1.03
CA THR A 51 -5.72 4.88 0.94
C THR A 51 -5.53 4.09 -0.36
N CYS A 52 -6.59 3.43 -0.87
CA CYS A 52 -6.53 2.74 -2.16
C CYS A 52 -6.28 3.71 -3.32
N LEU A 53 -6.92 4.90 -3.30
CA LEU A 53 -6.69 5.94 -4.30
C LEU A 53 -5.23 6.45 -4.24
N ALA A 54 -4.74 6.77 -3.03
CA ALA A 54 -3.38 7.26 -2.84
C ALA A 54 -2.31 6.23 -3.27
N THR A 55 -2.49 4.96 -2.91
CA THR A 55 -1.59 3.88 -3.34
C THR A 55 -1.65 3.64 -4.85
N GLY A 56 -2.82 3.78 -5.48
CA GLY A 56 -2.98 3.70 -6.93
C GLY A 56 -2.20 4.80 -7.67
N GLU A 57 -2.29 6.04 -7.20
CA GLU A 57 -1.51 7.16 -7.74
C GLU A 57 0.00 6.93 -7.58
N ALA A 58 0.44 6.54 -6.37
CA ALA A 58 1.85 6.27 -6.09
C ALA A 58 2.43 5.17 -6.98
N VAL A 59 1.68 4.07 -7.17
CA VAL A 59 2.07 2.97 -8.05
C VAL A 59 2.09 3.40 -9.52
N GLY A 60 1.12 4.20 -9.96
CA GLY A 60 1.10 4.72 -11.34
C GLY A 60 2.36 5.55 -11.63
N MET A 61 2.74 6.44 -10.71
CA MET A 61 3.96 7.24 -10.83
C MET A 61 5.23 6.39 -10.79
N ALA A 62 5.28 5.37 -9.93
CA ALA A 62 6.42 4.45 -9.85
C ALA A 62 6.57 3.62 -11.12
N ALA A 63 5.46 3.10 -11.67
CA ALA A 63 5.45 2.32 -12.90
C ALA A 63 5.89 3.17 -14.10
N ALA A 64 5.44 4.43 -14.18
CA ALA A 64 5.88 5.36 -15.22
C ALA A 64 7.40 5.64 -15.15
N ARG A 65 7.93 5.90 -13.94
CA ARG A 65 9.38 6.07 -13.74
C ARG A 65 10.17 4.84 -14.16
N HIS A 66 9.72 3.66 -13.75
CA HIS A 66 10.35 2.40 -14.12
C HIS A 66 10.34 2.17 -15.64
N ALA A 67 9.23 2.50 -16.32
CA ALA A 67 9.12 2.41 -17.78
C ALA A 67 10.07 3.38 -18.51
N ASP A 68 10.32 4.56 -17.93
CA ASP A 68 11.28 5.54 -18.44
C ASP A 68 12.76 5.16 -18.16
N GLY A 69 13.02 4.02 -17.51
CA GLY A 69 14.37 3.59 -17.10
C GLY A 69 14.96 4.43 -15.96
N ARG A 70 14.10 5.04 -15.13
CA ARG A 70 14.44 5.85 -13.96
C ARG A 70 13.93 5.21 -12.66
#